data_AF-K0R8Y1-F1
#
_entry.id   AF-K0R8Y1-F1
#
_cell.length_a   1.000
_cell.length_b   1.000
_cell.length_c   1.000
_cell.angle_alpha   90.00
_cell.angle_beta   90.00
_cell.angle_gamma   90.00
#
_symmetry.space_group_name_H-M   'P 1'
#
loop_
_entity.id
_entity.type
_entity.pdbx_description
1 polymer ?
#
loop_
_entity_poly.entity_id
_entity_poly.type
_entity_poly.pdbx_seq_one_letter_code
_entity_poly.pdbx_strand_id
1 'polypeptide(L)'
;MRLSAATLEPPCAALLYPRTDPAANDPNAEVCYVDIKASKRTARVRDGYSIYTQDQANDVYCEAFAWGTDGGSMQSALKGNALFQAGFANMLDGSVEQIPGAPLCGCLDRMPVVTNAKCTQVTSTDSTVNVTFDKSLGVFDSSLVLGTISTSDCGNIVDHYRALEGGEDTPESLYVAGRVVGATGCTEATTSFLSSKGLEFSATGTD
;
A
#
# COMPACT_ATOMS: atom_id res chain seq x y z
N MET A 1 18.15 -40.72 48.46
CA MET A 1 18.39 -41.85 47.54
C MET A 1 17.40 -41.70 46.38
N ARG A 2 17.89 -41.80 45.14
CA ARG A 2 17.20 -41.72 43.83
C ARG A 2 15.98 -42.68 43.76
N LEU A 3 14.95 -42.62 42.90
CA LEU A 3 14.75 -42.31 41.46
C LEU A 3 13.26 -41.87 41.27
N SER A 4 12.90 -40.84 40.48
CA SER A 4 12.55 -40.80 39.04
C SER A 4 11.50 -41.82 38.52
N ALA A 5 10.34 -41.31 38.07
CA ALA A 5 9.67 -41.68 36.81
C ALA A 5 8.59 -40.65 36.46
N ALA A 6 8.62 -40.18 35.21
CA ALA A 6 7.69 -39.24 34.58
C ALA A 6 6.32 -39.89 34.27
N THR A 7 5.27 -39.08 34.08
CA THR A 7 4.50 -38.96 32.81
C THR A 7 3.26 -38.07 32.95
N LEU A 8 2.99 -37.30 31.87
CA LEU A 8 1.75 -36.67 31.39
C LEU A 8 1.42 -35.22 31.83
N GLU A 9 1.74 -34.31 30.91
CA GLU A 9 1.16 -32.96 30.72
C GLU A 9 -0.38 -32.98 30.64
N PRO A 10 -1.03 -31.87 31.03
CA PRO A 10 -2.18 -31.35 30.31
C PRO A 10 -1.91 -29.96 29.70
N PRO A 11 -2.68 -29.61 28.65
CA PRO A 11 -2.25 -28.79 27.54
C PRO A 11 -2.26 -27.30 27.84
N CYS A 12 -1.50 -26.55 27.04
CA CYS A 12 -1.48 -25.10 26.97
C CYS A 12 -2.87 -24.47 27.14
N ALA A 13 -3.19 -24.07 28.37
CA ALA A 13 -4.21 -23.08 28.63
C ALA A 13 -3.64 -21.75 28.13
N ALA A 14 -4.02 -21.36 26.90
CA ALA A 14 -3.78 -20.03 26.41
C ALA A 14 -4.40 -19.04 27.40
N LEU A 15 -3.54 -18.32 28.12
CA LEU A 15 -3.94 -17.12 28.84
C LEU A 15 -4.46 -16.15 27.79
N LEU A 16 -5.79 -16.13 27.60
CA LEU A 16 -6.49 -15.07 26.89
C LEU A 16 -6.40 -13.82 27.76
N TYR A 17 -5.24 -13.18 27.76
CA TYR A 17 -5.21 -11.74 27.93
C TYR A 17 -6.02 -11.18 26.76
N PRO A 18 -6.99 -10.27 27.00
CA PRO A 18 -7.47 -9.45 25.91
C PRO A 18 -6.24 -8.72 25.38
N ARG A 19 -5.72 -9.14 24.22
CA ARG A 19 -4.99 -8.19 23.40
C ARG A 19 -6.05 -7.14 23.10
N THR A 20 -5.92 -5.97 23.72
CA THR A 20 -6.45 -4.78 23.11
C THR A 20 -5.81 -4.75 21.74
N ASP A 21 -6.57 -5.14 20.71
CA ASP A 21 -6.10 -5.02 19.34
C ASP A 21 -5.62 -3.58 19.19
N PRO A 22 -4.43 -3.35 18.62
CA PRO A 22 -3.96 -2.00 18.41
C PRO A 22 -5.04 -1.25 17.60
N ALA A 23 -5.23 0.03 17.93
CA ALA A 23 -6.35 0.82 17.44
C ALA A 23 -6.28 0.91 15.91
N ALA A 24 -7.04 0.06 15.23
CA ALA A 24 -7.07 0.01 13.79
C ALA A 24 -7.38 1.39 13.24
N ASN A 25 -6.64 1.80 12.21
CA ASN A 25 -6.94 3.05 11.51
C ASN A 25 -8.38 3.04 11.00
N ASP A 26 -9.06 4.18 11.11
CA ASP A 26 -10.42 4.34 10.60
C ASP A 26 -10.46 4.03 9.10
N PRO A 27 -11.36 3.13 8.65
CA PRO A 27 -11.53 2.85 7.23
C PRO A 27 -11.79 4.13 6.43
N ASN A 28 -11.10 4.26 5.30
CA ASN A 28 -11.14 5.47 4.47
C ASN A 28 -11.57 5.20 3.02
N ALA A 29 -11.75 3.93 2.66
CA ALA A 29 -12.02 3.50 1.31
C ALA A 29 -12.86 2.23 1.25
N GLU A 30 -13.50 2.06 0.10
CA GLU A 30 -14.23 0.86 -0.32
C GLU A 30 -13.44 0.21 -1.46
N VAL A 31 -13.37 -1.12 -1.47
CA VAL A 31 -12.72 -1.88 -2.56
C VAL A 31 -13.78 -2.23 -3.59
N CYS A 32 -13.58 -1.86 -4.86
CA CYS A 32 -14.52 -2.21 -5.92
C CYS A 32 -14.24 -3.62 -6.45
N TYR A 33 -12.99 -3.86 -6.89
CA TYR A 33 -12.54 -5.16 -7.37
C TYR A 33 -11.01 -5.27 -7.33
N VAL A 34 -10.53 -6.52 -7.33
CA VAL A 34 -9.11 -6.86 -7.47
C VAL A 34 -8.93 -7.68 -8.73
N ASP A 35 -8.07 -7.21 -9.64
CA ASP A 35 -7.64 -7.99 -10.81
C ASP A 35 -6.37 -8.79 -10.48
N ILE A 36 -6.55 -10.08 -10.20
CA ILE A 36 -5.46 -11.01 -9.88
C ILE A 36 -4.66 -11.37 -11.14
N LYS A 37 -5.15 -11.04 -12.34
CA LYS A 37 -4.36 -11.19 -13.57
C LYS A 37 -3.17 -10.23 -13.58
N ALA A 38 -3.37 -8.99 -13.13
CA ALA A 38 -2.28 -8.07 -12.85
C ALA A 38 -1.32 -8.78 -11.88
N SER A 39 -1.87 -9.21 -10.74
CA SER A 39 -1.46 -10.17 -9.69
C SER A 39 -0.49 -11.34 -9.95
N LYS A 40 -0.39 -11.85 -11.18
CA LYS A 40 -0.18 -13.31 -11.43
C LYS A 40 0.99 -13.96 -10.69
N ARG A 41 2.12 -13.26 -10.58
CA ARG A 41 3.35 -13.79 -9.96
C ARG A 41 3.25 -13.86 -8.45
N THR A 42 2.61 -12.87 -7.85
CA THR A 42 2.47 -12.74 -6.39
C THR A 42 1.34 -13.63 -5.88
N ALA A 43 0.21 -13.64 -6.58
CA ALA A 43 -0.94 -14.45 -6.22
C ALA A 43 -0.79 -15.94 -6.58
N ARG A 44 0.20 -16.29 -7.42
CA ARG A 44 0.41 -17.65 -7.96
C ARG A 44 -0.80 -18.21 -8.72
N VAL A 45 -1.67 -17.35 -9.21
CA VAL A 45 -2.84 -17.68 -10.04
C VAL A 45 -2.64 -17.09 -11.44
N ARG A 46 -2.98 -17.83 -12.49
CA ARG A 46 -2.75 -17.40 -13.89
C ARG A 46 -3.64 -16.24 -14.31
N ASP A 47 -4.92 -16.30 -13.94
CA ASP A 47 -5.96 -15.31 -14.21
C ASP A 47 -7.05 -15.50 -13.16
N GLY A 48 -7.64 -14.41 -12.69
CA GLY A 48 -8.63 -14.40 -11.62
C GLY A 48 -8.95 -12.96 -11.21
N TYR A 49 -10.09 -12.78 -10.55
CA TYR A 49 -10.48 -11.49 -10.00
C TYR A 49 -11.42 -11.70 -8.82
N SER A 50 -11.45 -10.73 -7.92
CA SER A 50 -12.38 -10.67 -6.79
C SER A 50 -13.26 -9.45 -6.96
N ILE A 51 -14.58 -9.62 -6.88
CA ILE A 51 -15.55 -8.52 -6.87
C ILE A 51 -16.04 -8.36 -5.44
N TYR A 52 -16.12 -7.13 -4.97
CA TYR A 52 -16.59 -6.80 -3.63
C TYR A 52 -17.95 -6.12 -3.69
N THR A 53 -18.67 -6.16 -2.58
CA THR A 53 -19.96 -5.48 -2.42
C THR A 53 -19.77 -3.97 -2.54
N GLN A 54 -20.79 -3.32 -3.10
CA GLN A 54 -20.79 -1.89 -3.36
C GLN A 54 -21.88 -1.23 -2.54
N ASP A 55 -21.62 -1.00 -1.26
CA ASP A 55 -22.58 -0.44 -0.31
C ASP A 55 -22.23 1.00 0.11
N GLN A 56 -21.18 1.58 -0.50
CA GLN A 56 -20.66 2.90 -0.17
C GLN A 56 -20.18 3.02 1.28
N ALA A 57 -19.88 1.90 1.94
CA ALA A 57 -19.24 1.87 3.23
C ALA A 57 -17.72 1.83 3.06
N ASN A 58 -17.01 2.60 3.88
CA ASN A 58 -15.57 2.45 3.97
C ASN A 58 -15.29 1.21 4.81
N ASP A 59 -14.82 0.14 4.16
CA ASP A 59 -14.51 -1.14 4.80
C ASP A 59 -13.01 -1.34 5.02
N VAL A 60 -12.18 -0.62 4.28
CA VAL A 60 -10.73 -0.78 4.30
C VAL A 60 -10.01 0.54 4.56
N TYR A 61 -8.85 0.44 5.19
CA TYR A 61 -7.88 1.53 5.25
C TYR A 61 -6.87 1.37 4.12
N CYS A 62 -6.96 2.26 3.14
CA CYS A 62 -6.05 2.33 2.01
C CYS A 62 -5.10 3.52 2.17
N GLU A 63 -3.81 3.22 2.23
CA GLU A 63 -2.73 4.20 2.19
C GLU A 63 -1.84 3.91 0.97
N ALA A 64 -1.52 4.98 0.25
CA ALA A 64 -0.69 4.96 -0.92
C ALA A 64 0.46 5.95 -0.76
N PHE A 65 1.56 5.62 -1.41
CA PHE A 65 2.74 6.47 -1.50
C PHE A 65 3.29 6.37 -2.92
N ALA A 66 3.92 7.44 -3.36
CA ALA A 66 4.64 7.48 -4.63
C ALA A 66 6.01 8.12 -4.41
N TRP A 67 6.95 7.85 -5.31
CA TRP A 67 8.27 8.47 -5.31
C TRP A 67 8.62 8.89 -6.74
N GLY A 68 9.43 9.93 -6.88
CA GLY A 68 9.81 10.45 -8.19
C GLY A 68 10.69 9.48 -8.98
N THR A 69 10.72 9.63 -10.29
CA THR A 69 11.61 8.87 -11.17
C THR A 69 13.06 9.31 -11.07
N ASP A 70 13.30 10.51 -10.55
CA ASP A 70 14.63 11.08 -10.37
C ASP A 70 15.38 10.35 -9.25
N GLY A 71 16.38 9.56 -9.63
CA GLY A 71 17.20 8.78 -8.70
C GLY A 71 18.02 9.62 -7.71
N GLY A 72 18.19 10.92 -7.96
CA GLY A 72 18.86 11.87 -7.05
C GLY A 72 17.94 12.56 -6.05
N SER A 73 16.62 12.35 -6.12
CA SER A 73 15.67 13.00 -5.20
C SER A 73 15.67 12.33 -3.82
N MET A 74 15.38 13.11 -2.77
CA MET A 74 15.25 12.57 -1.40
C MET A 74 14.07 11.60 -1.28
N GLN A 75 13.01 11.82 -2.04
CA GLN A 75 11.84 10.93 -2.12
C GLN A 75 12.25 9.55 -2.66
N SER A 76 13.10 9.50 -3.69
CA SER A 76 13.68 8.26 -4.22
C SER A 76 14.60 7.56 -3.22
N ALA A 77 15.40 8.33 -2.46
CA ALA A 77 16.26 7.79 -1.41
C ALA A 77 15.46 7.23 -0.23
N LEU A 78 14.32 7.84 0.11
CA LEU A 78 13.50 7.48 1.26
C LEU A 78 12.31 6.57 0.93
N LYS A 79 12.17 6.08 -0.32
CA LYS A 79 11.07 5.19 -0.73
C LYS A 79 10.88 3.95 0.15
N GLY A 80 11.96 3.42 0.72
CA GLY A 80 11.90 2.31 1.68
C GLY A 80 11.25 2.70 3.00
N ASN A 81 11.51 3.92 3.49
CA ASN A 81 10.86 4.46 4.68
C ASN A 81 9.37 4.73 4.42
N ALA A 82 9.04 5.24 3.23
CA ALA A 82 7.64 5.41 2.81
C ALA A 82 6.89 4.07 2.75
N LEU A 83 7.51 3.04 2.17
CA LEU A 83 6.95 1.68 2.15
C LEU A 83 6.76 1.11 3.56
N PHE A 84 7.72 1.33 4.45
CA PHE A 84 7.61 0.89 5.84
C PHE A 84 6.45 1.58 6.55
N GLN A 85 6.31 2.89 6.38
CA GLN A 85 5.21 3.66 6.97
C GLN A 85 3.85 3.18 6.45
N ALA A 86 3.67 3.16 5.13
CA ALA A 86 2.39 2.86 4.52
C ALA A 86 1.97 1.39 4.72
N GLY A 87 2.93 0.45 4.74
CA GLY A 87 2.63 -0.98 4.78
C GLY A 87 2.83 -1.67 6.13
N PHE A 88 3.89 -1.33 6.87
CA PHE A 88 4.25 -2.07 8.08
C PHE A 88 3.91 -1.33 9.36
N ALA A 89 4.06 0.00 9.42
CA ALA A 89 3.71 0.77 10.62
C ALA A 89 2.21 0.64 10.91
N ASN A 90 1.35 0.80 9.89
CA ASN A 90 -0.09 0.61 10.01
C ASN A 90 -0.48 -0.81 10.46
N MET A 91 0.30 -1.83 10.10
CA MET A 91 0.08 -3.21 10.56
C MET A 91 0.35 -3.34 12.06
N LEU A 92 1.36 -2.65 12.58
CA LEU A 92 1.62 -2.59 14.02
C LEU A 92 0.52 -1.85 14.78
N ASP A 93 -0.15 -0.90 14.10
CA ASP A 93 -1.28 -0.14 14.62
C ASP A 93 -2.63 -0.86 14.49
N GLY A 94 -2.66 -2.11 13.99
CA GLY A 94 -3.87 -2.97 14.01
C GLY A 94 -4.57 -3.15 12.69
N SER A 95 -4.11 -2.49 11.62
CA SER A 95 -4.53 -2.77 10.25
C SER A 95 -3.82 -4.02 9.72
N VAL A 96 -4.18 -5.19 10.25
CA VAL A 96 -3.46 -6.46 10.02
C VAL A 96 -3.96 -7.26 8.81
N GLU A 97 -5.20 -7.04 8.37
CA GLU A 97 -5.80 -7.80 7.29
C GLU A 97 -5.49 -7.18 5.92
N GLN A 98 -5.20 -8.04 4.96
CA GLN A 98 -4.81 -7.66 3.60
C GLN A 98 -5.87 -8.12 2.60
N ILE A 99 -6.07 -7.32 1.56
CA ILE A 99 -6.95 -7.68 0.45
C ILE A 99 -6.30 -8.84 -0.34
N PRO A 100 -6.98 -9.97 -0.54
CA PRO A 100 -6.44 -11.09 -1.29
C PRO A 100 -5.97 -10.68 -2.69
N GLY A 101 -4.68 -10.84 -2.98
CA GLY A 101 -4.07 -10.49 -4.27
C GLY A 101 -3.57 -9.03 -4.39
N ALA A 102 -3.81 -8.21 -3.38
CA ALA A 102 -3.39 -6.81 -3.28
C ALA A 102 -2.82 -6.53 -1.86
N PRO A 103 -1.51 -6.72 -1.65
CA PRO A 103 -0.90 -6.57 -0.31
C PRO A 103 -0.83 -5.13 0.19
N LEU A 104 -1.09 -4.14 -0.66
CA LEU A 104 -1.23 -2.72 -0.33
C LEU A 104 -2.13 -2.05 -1.38
N CYS A 105 -2.91 -1.05 -0.96
CA CYS A 105 -3.70 -0.24 -1.89
C CYS A 105 -2.85 0.73 -2.73
N GLY A 106 -1.53 0.84 -2.51
CA GLY A 106 -0.65 1.80 -3.19
C GLY A 106 0.37 1.21 -4.17
N CYS A 107 0.46 -0.11 -4.33
CA CYS A 107 1.43 -0.71 -5.24
C CYS A 107 0.93 -0.71 -6.68
N LEU A 108 1.50 0.12 -7.57
CA LEU A 108 1.11 0.26 -8.99
C LEU A 108 0.71 -1.07 -9.66
N ASP A 109 1.61 -2.06 -9.69
CA ASP A 109 1.35 -3.33 -10.40
C ASP A 109 0.26 -4.22 -9.78
N ARG A 110 -0.20 -3.88 -8.58
CA ARG A 110 -1.00 -4.73 -7.68
C ARG A 110 -2.18 -4.00 -7.06
N MET A 111 -2.40 -2.75 -7.47
CA MET A 111 -3.34 -1.85 -6.83
C MET A 111 -4.77 -2.32 -7.10
N PRO A 112 -5.59 -2.57 -6.06
CA PRO A 112 -7.01 -2.81 -6.22
C PRO A 112 -7.69 -1.54 -6.73
N VAL A 113 -8.86 -1.67 -7.34
CA VAL A 113 -9.69 -0.50 -7.63
C VAL A 113 -10.43 -0.13 -6.35
N VAL A 114 -10.25 1.10 -5.90
CA VAL A 114 -10.76 1.61 -4.62
C VAL A 114 -11.40 2.98 -4.79
N THR A 115 -12.32 3.35 -3.90
CA THR A 115 -12.95 4.68 -3.92
C THR A 115 -11.99 5.78 -3.49
N ASN A 116 -11.05 5.48 -2.60
CA ASN A 116 -10.11 6.44 -2.05
C ASN A 116 -8.79 5.77 -1.63
N ALA A 117 -7.72 6.55 -1.57
CA ALA A 117 -6.45 6.13 -0.97
C ALA A 117 -5.76 7.35 -0.36
N LYS A 118 -5.49 7.31 0.94
CA LYS A 118 -4.74 8.36 1.65
C LYS A 118 -3.34 8.43 1.07
N CYS A 119 -2.87 9.63 0.76
CA CYS A 119 -1.54 9.85 0.20
C CYS A 119 -0.56 10.20 1.32
N THR A 120 0.48 9.39 1.52
CA THR A 120 1.57 9.70 2.45
C THR A 120 2.87 9.87 1.68
N GLN A 121 3.54 11.00 1.92
CA GLN A 121 4.89 11.26 1.42
C GLN A 121 5.89 11.35 2.58
N VAL A 122 7.09 10.87 2.34
CA VAL A 122 8.20 10.97 3.28
C VAL A 122 9.18 12.02 2.79
N THR A 123 9.48 12.97 3.67
CA THR A 123 10.36 14.10 3.38
C THR A 123 11.47 14.20 4.41
N SER A 124 12.57 14.83 4.03
CA SER A 124 13.61 15.26 4.96
C SER A 124 14.12 16.63 4.55
N THR A 125 13.97 17.62 5.43
CA THR A 125 14.35 19.03 5.15
C THR A 125 15.82 19.30 5.43
N ASP A 126 16.44 18.51 6.30
CA ASP A 126 17.78 18.80 6.83
C ASP A 126 18.85 17.83 6.29
N SER A 127 18.46 16.95 5.35
CA SER A 127 19.39 16.01 4.73
C SER A 127 20.32 16.73 3.77
N THR A 128 21.62 16.46 3.88
CA THR A 128 22.66 17.10 3.06
C THR A 128 23.60 16.07 2.45
N VAL A 129 24.03 16.29 1.22
CA VAL A 129 25.07 15.50 0.55
C VAL A 129 26.35 16.31 0.59
N ASN A 130 27.35 15.81 1.32
CA ASN A 130 28.67 16.40 1.37
C ASN A 130 29.55 15.74 0.33
N VAL A 131 29.98 16.50 -0.67
CA VAL A 131 30.96 16.04 -1.67
C VAL A 131 32.29 16.70 -1.38
N THR A 132 33.32 15.89 -1.14
CA THR A 132 34.68 16.35 -0.87
C THR A 132 35.63 15.82 -1.93
N PHE A 133 36.60 16.64 -2.33
CA PHE A 133 37.63 16.22 -3.27
C PHE A 133 38.93 15.94 -2.52
N ASP A 134 39.33 14.67 -2.50
CA ASP A 134 40.61 14.27 -1.92
C ASP A 134 41.72 14.46 -2.96
N LYS A 135 42.47 15.56 -2.81
CA LYS A 135 43.61 15.90 -3.68
C LYS A 135 44.74 14.88 -3.62
N SER A 136 44.87 14.12 -2.53
CA SER A 136 45.96 13.15 -2.35
C SER A 136 45.69 11.84 -3.09
N LEU A 137 44.42 11.45 -3.18
CA LEU A 137 43.96 10.26 -3.90
C LEU A 137 43.44 10.58 -5.31
N GLY A 138 43.19 11.85 -5.63
CA GLY A 138 42.65 12.29 -6.91
C GLY A 138 41.19 11.84 -7.14
N VAL A 139 40.44 11.58 -6.07
CA VAL A 139 39.08 11.05 -6.11
C VAL A 139 38.08 11.99 -5.43
N PHE A 140 36.82 11.90 -5.84
CA PHE A 140 35.70 12.51 -5.14
C PHE A 140 35.16 11.50 -4.11
N ASP A 141 35.00 11.95 -2.87
CA ASP A 141 34.28 11.24 -1.82
C ASP A 141 32.94 11.93 -1.58
N SER A 142 31.88 11.16 -1.39
CA SER A 142 30.54 11.68 -1.14
C SER A 142 29.90 10.98 0.04
N SER A 143 29.42 11.75 1.01
CA SER A 143 28.70 11.26 2.18
C SER A 143 27.33 11.89 2.27
N LEU A 144 26.30 11.07 2.51
CA LEU A 144 24.94 11.51 2.79
C LEU A 144 24.77 11.64 4.30
N VAL A 145 24.49 12.84 4.78
CA VAL A 145 24.07 13.10 6.15
C VAL A 145 22.55 13.17 6.15
N LEU A 146 21.93 12.12 6.70
CA LEU A 146 20.47 12.07 6.86
C LEU A 146 20.04 13.00 8.00
N GLY A 147 19.12 13.91 7.68
CA GLY A 147 18.42 14.75 8.65
C GLY A 147 17.22 14.05 9.28
N THR A 148 16.33 14.83 9.89
CA THR A 148 15.05 14.32 10.41
C THR A 148 14.18 13.82 9.26
N ILE A 149 13.61 12.62 9.41
CA ILE A 149 12.65 12.05 8.48
C ILE A 149 11.25 12.34 9.01
N SER A 150 10.41 12.94 8.20
CA SER A 150 9.02 13.26 8.52
C SER A 150 8.06 12.71 7.47
N THR A 151 6.85 12.40 7.91
CA THR A 151 5.73 11.98 7.06
C THR A 151 4.73 13.12 6.94
N SER A 152 4.21 13.37 5.74
CA SER A 152 3.15 14.36 5.51
C SER A 152 2.12 13.85 4.51
N ASP A 153 0.93 14.43 4.54
CA ASP A 153 -0.13 14.16 3.58
C ASP A 153 0.19 14.84 2.23
N CYS A 154 0.16 14.08 1.15
CA CYS A 154 0.36 14.58 -0.22
C CYS A 154 -0.95 14.90 -0.96
N GLY A 155 -2.10 14.80 -0.30
CA GLY A 155 -3.40 15.10 -0.86
C GLY A 155 -3.92 13.97 -1.75
N ASN A 156 -4.30 14.29 -2.98
CA ASN A 156 -4.77 13.29 -3.93
C ASN A 156 -3.58 12.51 -4.52
N ILE A 157 -3.54 11.19 -4.32
CA ILE A 157 -2.46 10.33 -4.82
C ILE A 157 -2.30 10.35 -6.34
N VAL A 158 -3.40 10.48 -7.09
CA VAL A 158 -3.37 10.53 -8.56
C VAL A 158 -2.67 11.80 -9.04
N ASP A 159 -3.02 12.94 -8.44
CA ASP A 159 -2.40 14.24 -8.76
C ASP A 159 -0.94 14.27 -8.30
N HIS A 160 -0.65 13.71 -7.13
CA HIS A 160 0.71 13.60 -6.61
C HIS A 160 1.59 12.74 -7.53
N TYR A 161 1.08 11.58 -7.98
CA TYR A 161 1.80 10.72 -8.92
C TYR A 161 2.05 11.43 -10.24
N ARG A 162 1.05 12.12 -10.81
CA ARG A 162 1.23 12.94 -12.02
C ARG A 162 2.29 14.00 -11.85
N ALA A 163 2.30 14.70 -10.71
CA ALA A 163 3.30 15.74 -10.43
C ALA A 163 4.73 15.16 -10.37
N LEU A 164 4.89 13.94 -9.84
CA LEU A 164 6.17 13.24 -9.80
C LEU A 164 6.68 12.83 -11.19
N GLU A 165 5.78 12.57 -12.13
CA GLU A 165 6.08 12.24 -13.54
C GLU A 165 6.20 13.49 -14.44
N GLY A 166 6.33 14.69 -13.85
CA GLY A 166 6.49 15.94 -14.61
C GLY A 166 5.18 16.63 -15.00
N GLY A 167 4.04 16.17 -14.48
CA GLY A 167 2.72 16.80 -14.64
C GLY A 167 1.96 16.39 -15.90
N GLU A 168 2.47 15.45 -16.68
CA GLU A 168 1.83 14.93 -17.90
C GLU A 168 1.11 13.59 -17.66
N ASP A 169 0.17 13.27 -18.54
CA ASP A 169 -0.49 11.97 -18.57
C ASP A 169 0.45 10.92 -19.19
N THR A 170 0.95 10.02 -18.36
CA THR A 170 1.74 8.84 -18.75
C THR A 170 0.84 7.59 -18.67
N PRO A 171 1.20 6.49 -19.35
CA PRO A 171 0.48 5.22 -19.20
C PRO A 171 0.33 4.79 -17.73
N GLU A 172 1.35 5.05 -16.91
CA GLU A 172 1.38 4.76 -15.49
C GLU A 172 0.45 5.70 -14.70
N SER A 173 0.48 7.01 -14.95
CA SER A 173 -0.38 7.96 -14.24
C SER A 173 -1.86 7.79 -14.59
N LEU A 174 -2.16 7.42 -15.84
CA LEU A 174 -3.50 7.01 -16.26
C LEU A 174 -3.93 5.69 -15.63
N TYR A 175 -3.01 4.74 -15.48
CA TYR A 175 -3.29 3.50 -14.77
C TYR A 175 -3.65 3.77 -13.31
N VAL A 176 -2.88 4.61 -12.59
CA VAL A 176 -3.18 5.01 -11.20
C VAL A 176 -4.54 5.71 -11.10
N ALA A 177 -4.82 6.62 -12.03
CA ALA A 177 -6.13 7.29 -12.10
C ALA A 177 -7.29 6.30 -12.27
N GLY A 178 -7.09 5.22 -13.02
CA GLY A 178 -8.08 4.16 -13.18
C GLY A 178 -8.26 3.25 -11.95
N ARG A 179 -7.38 3.34 -10.94
CA ARG A 179 -7.47 2.57 -9.70
C ARG A 179 -8.13 3.31 -8.55
N VAL A 180 -8.13 4.64 -8.55
CA VAL A 180 -8.82 5.46 -7.54
C VAL A 180 -10.02 6.14 -8.19
N VAL A 181 -11.20 5.54 -8.00
CA VAL A 181 -12.39 5.89 -8.80
C VAL A 181 -13.34 6.88 -8.13
N GLY A 182 -13.01 7.32 -6.91
CA GLY A 182 -13.86 8.23 -6.13
C GLY A 182 -15.06 7.52 -5.48
N ALA A 183 -15.79 8.23 -4.62
CA ALA A 183 -16.84 7.69 -3.76
C ALA A 183 -18.00 6.99 -4.50
N THR A 184 -18.26 7.35 -5.76
CA THR A 184 -19.37 6.78 -6.55
C THR A 184 -18.88 5.96 -7.74
N GLY A 185 -17.57 5.81 -7.93
CA GLY A 185 -16.99 5.23 -9.14
C GLY A 185 -16.99 3.70 -9.18
N CYS A 186 -17.23 3.02 -8.05
CA CYS A 186 -17.13 1.56 -7.99
C CYS A 186 -18.10 0.84 -8.93
N THR A 187 -19.35 1.30 -9.05
CA THR A 187 -20.36 0.62 -9.90
C THR A 187 -20.00 0.68 -11.37
N GLU A 188 -19.58 1.85 -11.86
CA GLU A 188 -19.13 2.00 -13.23
C GLU A 188 -17.85 1.19 -13.50
N ALA A 189 -16.87 1.27 -12.60
CA ALA A 189 -15.60 0.57 -12.73
C ALA A 189 -15.77 -0.95 -12.77
N THR A 190 -16.59 -1.52 -11.87
CA THR A 190 -16.88 -2.95 -11.81
C THR A 190 -17.71 -3.42 -13.00
N THR A 191 -18.71 -2.64 -13.42
CA THR A 191 -19.55 -2.99 -14.59
C THR A 191 -18.72 -3.00 -15.87
N SER A 192 -17.86 -2.00 -16.07
CA SER A 192 -16.94 -1.93 -17.20
C SER A 192 -15.95 -3.09 -17.20
N PHE A 193 -15.37 -3.40 -16.03
CA PHE A 193 -14.46 -4.53 -15.88
C PHE A 193 -15.13 -5.87 -16.20
N LEU A 194 -16.32 -6.14 -15.66
CA LEU A 194 -17.05 -7.39 -15.92
C LEU A 194 -17.51 -7.49 -17.37
N SER A 195 -17.95 -6.38 -17.97
CA SER A 195 -18.31 -6.33 -19.39
C SER A 195 -17.13 -6.70 -20.28
N SER A 196 -15.91 -6.28 -19.93
CA SER A 196 -14.68 -6.67 -20.64
C SER A 196 -14.39 -8.18 -20.59
N LYS A 197 -14.96 -8.88 -19.62
CA LYS A 197 -14.90 -10.34 -19.44
C LYS A 197 -16.11 -11.07 -20.04
N GLY A 198 -17.06 -10.34 -20.64
CA GLY A 198 -18.31 -10.89 -21.15
C GLY A 198 -19.31 -11.24 -20.06
N LEU A 199 -19.24 -10.57 -18.90
CA LEU A 199 -20.12 -10.78 -17.75
C LEU A 199 -20.94 -9.52 -17.48
N GLU A 200 -22.19 -9.71 -17.05
CA GLU A 200 -23.08 -8.63 -16.66
C GLU A 200 -23.13 -8.54 -15.13
N PHE A 201 -23.06 -7.30 -14.62
CA PHE A 201 -23.23 -7.01 -13.20
C PHE A 201 -24.65 -6.48 -12.98
N SER A 202 -25.43 -7.18 -12.15
CA SER A 202 -26.71 -6.66 -11.68
C SER A 202 -26.58 -6.34 -10.19
N ALA A 203 -26.56 -5.05 -9.86
CA ALA A 203 -26.53 -4.58 -8.47
C ALA A 203 -27.87 -4.77 -7.73
N THR A 204 -28.87 -5.39 -8.38
CA THR A 204 -30.19 -5.68 -7.79
C THR A 204 -30.25 -7.13 -7.29
N GLY A 205 -29.53 -7.39 -6.21
CA GLY A 205 -29.83 -8.49 -5.31
C GLY A 205 -30.48 -7.94 -4.05
N THR A 206 -31.77 -7.60 -4.12
CA THR A 206 -32.58 -7.46 -2.90
C THR A 206 -32.83 -8.85 -2.35
N ASP A 207 -32.19 -9.17 -1.23
CA ASP A 207 -32.71 -10.18 -0.29
C ASP A 207 -33.98 -9.65 0.41
#